data_AF-A0A2J8G5C4-F1
#
_entry.id   AF-A0A2J8G5C4-F1
#
_cell.length_a   1.000
_cell.length_b   1.000
_cell.length_c   1.000
_cell.angle_alpha   90.00
_cell.angle_beta   90.00
_cell.angle_gamma   90.00
#
_symmetry.space_group_name_H-M   'P 1'
#
loop_
_entity.id
_entity.type
_entity.pdbx_description
1 polymer ?
#
loop_
_entity_poly.entity_id
_entity_poly.type
_entity_poly.pdbx_seq_one_letter_code
_entity_poly.pdbx_strand_id
1 'polypeptide(L)'
;MEAEAARQGLTVEEYGVYKGDVGSVVKPVNSAGGLLFLSILITLIMTVVAVLLVKLVVDGTEEPNWGQIVFAVAFGLWIVPTAWAYYFKERKAARLRTQSGKTIELPTRRNSARD
;
A
#
# COMPACT_ATOMS: atom_id res chain seq x y z
N MET A 1 9.27 -26.12 -6.11
CA MET A 1 9.01 -24.69 -6.40
C MET A 1 9.36 -24.35 -7.84
N GLU A 2 10.56 -24.68 -8.32
CA GLU A 2 10.97 -24.40 -9.71
C GLU A 2 10.18 -25.18 -10.77
N ALA A 3 9.83 -26.45 -10.48
CA ALA A 3 9.10 -27.31 -11.41
C ALA A 3 7.62 -26.90 -11.66
N GLU A 4 6.99 -26.22 -10.70
CA GLU A 4 5.61 -25.71 -10.86
C GLU A 4 5.59 -24.37 -11.61
N ALA A 5 6.58 -23.50 -11.33
CA ALA A 5 6.77 -22.25 -12.05
C ALA A 5 7.02 -22.50 -13.55
N ALA A 6 7.88 -23.47 -13.88
CA ALA A 6 8.15 -23.87 -15.26
C ALA A 6 6.91 -24.43 -15.98
N ARG A 7 6.06 -25.20 -15.29
CA ARG A 7 4.81 -25.73 -15.86
C ARG A 7 3.79 -24.66 -16.22
N GLN A 8 3.86 -23.49 -15.57
CA GLN A 8 2.97 -22.36 -15.83
C GLN A 8 3.62 -21.27 -16.71
N GLY A 9 4.83 -21.52 -17.23
CA GLY A 9 5.56 -20.53 -18.03
C GLY A 9 5.90 -19.27 -17.23
N LEU A 10 6.15 -19.42 -15.94
CA LEU A 10 6.49 -18.35 -15.01
C LEU A 10 7.91 -18.58 -14.48
N THR A 11 8.67 -17.51 -14.35
CA THR A 11 9.94 -17.51 -13.61
C THR A 11 9.66 -17.64 -12.11
N VAL A 12 10.64 -18.13 -11.33
CA VAL A 12 10.49 -18.32 -9.87
C VAL A 12 10.11 -17.03 -9.16
N GLU A 13 10.60 -15.90 -9.66
CA GLU A 13 10.30 -14.55 -9.17
C GLU A 13 8.84 -14.16 -9.41
N GLU A 14 8.27 -14.52 -10.57
CA GLU A 14 6.86 -14.28 -10.90
C GLU A 14 5.91 -15.18 -10.09
N TYR A 15 6.33 -16.42 -9.79
CA TYR A 15 5.53 -17.37 -9.01
C TYR A 15 5.42 -16.97 -7.53
N GLY A 16 6.50 -16.40 -6.96
CA GLY A 16 6.49 -15.89 -5.58
C GLY A 16 5.49 -14.75 -5.36
N VAL A 17 5.26 -13.92 -6.38
CA VAL A 17 4.28 -12.84 -6.35
C VAL A 17 2.85 -13.37 -6.49
N TYR A 18 2.63 -14.40 -7.32
CA TYR A 18 1.30 -14.98 -7.55
C TYR A 18 0.81 -15.85 -6.38
N LYS A 19 1.70 -16.67 -5.79
CA LYS A 19 1.35 -17.50 -4.62
C LYS A 19 1.15 -16.67 -3.34
N GLY A 20 1.66 -15.44 -3.30
CA GLY A 20 1.37 -14.49 -2.25
C GLY A 20 -0.08 -13.99 -2.21
N ASP A 21 -0.86 -14.20 -3.29
CA ASP A 21 -2.21 -13.65 -3.44
C ASP A 21 -3.33 -14.66 -3.12
N VAL A 22 -3.02 -15.97 -3.08
CA VAL A 22 -4.01 -17.05 -2.83
C VAL A 22 -4.40 -17.23 -1.36
N GLY A 23 -4.07 -16.27 -0.49
CA GLY A 23 -4.46 -16.25 0.93
C GLY A 23 -4.98 -14.90 1.43
N SER A 24 -5.03 -13.87 0.59
CA SER A 24 -5.56 -12.57 0.99
C SER A 24 -7.09 -12.63 0.97
N VAL A 25 -7.70 -12.72 2.15
CA VAL A 25 -9.15 -12.59 2.40
C VAL A 25 -9.72 -11.29 1.79
N VAL A 26 -8.85 -10.32 1.50
CA VAL A 26 -9.20 -9.06 0.85
C VAL A 26 -8.71 -9.12 -0.60
N LYS A 27 -9.63 -9.19 -1.57
CA LYS A 27 -9.33 -8.93 -2.99
C LYS A 27 -8.47 -7.67 -3.10
N PRO A 28 -7.45 -7.61 -3.96
CA PRO A 28 -6.64 -6.40 -4.13
C PRO A 28 -7.50 -5.29 -4.76
N VAL A 29 -8.19 -4.52 -3.92
CA VAL A 29 -8.94 -3.31 -4.33
C VAL A 29 -7.97 -2.16 -4.61
N ASN A 30 -6.70 -2.27 -4.22
CA ASN A 30 -5.78 -1.15 -4.26
C ASN A 30 -4.99 -1.10 -5.57
N SER A 31 -5.62 -0.50 -6.58
CA SER A 31 -4.89 0.05 -7.72
C SER A 31 -3.74 0.94 -7.22
N ALA A 32 -2.61 0.99 -7.96
CA ALA A 32 -1.49 1.87 -7.64
C ALA A 32 -1.93 3.34 -7.46
N GLY A 33 -2.99 3.77 -8.16
CA GLY A 33 -3.59 5.10 -8.01
C GLY A 33 -4.30 5.30 -6.67
N GLY A 34 -5.05 4.31 -6.18
CA GLY A 34 -5.71 4.37 -4.87
C GLY A 34 -4.71 4.47 -3.72
N LEU A 35 -3.62 3.70 -3.79
CA LEU A 35 -2.52 3.78 -2.82
C LEU A 35 -1.78 5.12 -2.87
N LEU A 36 -1.60 5.70 -4.05
CA LEU A 36 -1.00 7.02 -4.19
C LEU A 36 -1.86 8.09 -3.52
N PHE A 37 -3.16 8.10 -3.85
CA PHE A 37 -4.12 9.02 -3.25
C PHE A 37 -4.11 8.90 -1.72
N LEU A 38 -4.17 7.67 -1.20
CA LEU A 38 -4.15 7.44 0.24
C LEU A 38 -2.84 7.89 0.90
N SER A 39 -1.69 7.63 0.26
CA SER A 39 -0.39 8.06 0.79
C SER A 39 -0.29 9.59 0.87
N ILE A 40 -0.78 10.30 -0.14
CA ILE A 40 -0.84 11.77 -0.16
C ILE A 40 -1.81 12.28 0.92
N LEU A 41 -3.00 11.69 1.01
CA LEU A 41 -4.02 12.08 1.99
C LEU A 41 -3.50 11.91 3.42
N ILE A 42 -2.89 10.76 3.74
CA ILE A 42 -2.28 10.51 5.05
C ILE A 42 -1.16 11.53 5.32
N THR A 43 -0.31 11.82 4.34
CA THR A 43 0.76 12.81 4.48
C THR A 43 0.20 14.20 4.78
N LEU A 44 -0.89 14.60 4.11
CA LEU A 44 -1.54 15.89 4.32
C LEU A 44 -2.17 16.00 5.71
N ILE A 45 -2.91 14.96 6.14
CA ILE A 45 -3.48 14.89 7.50
C ILE A 45 -2.37 14.99 8.55
N MET A 46 -1.29 14.22 8.40
CA MET A 46 -0.18 14.24 9.35
C MET A 46 0.57 15.58 9.36
N THR A 47 0.63 16.28 8.24
CA THR A 47 1.20 17.64 8.16
C THR A 47 0.35 18.63 8.96
N VAL A 48 -0.98 18.57 8.85
CA VAL A 48 -1.89 19.40 9.66
C VAL A 48 -1.70 19.11 11.15
N VAL A 49 -1.63 17.83 11.54
CA VAL A 49 -1.38 17.43 12.93
C VAL A 49 -0.03 17.98 13.42
N ALA A 50 1.03 17.89 12.64
CA ALA A 50 2.34 18.43 13.00
C ALA A 50 2.31 19.95 13.22
N VAL A 51 1.62 20.70 12.36
CA VAL A 51 1.44 22.16 12.53
C VAL A 51 0.68 22.48 13.81
N LEU A 52 -0.39 21.75 14.12
CA LEU A 52 -1.16 21.94 15.35
C LEU A 52 -0.31 21.63 16.60
N LEU A 53 0.53 20.59 16.55
CA LEU A 53 1.46 20.27 17.65
C LEU A 53 2.50 21.38 17.86
N VAL A 54 3.07 21.94 16.79
CA VAL A 54 4.00 23.07 16.90
C VAL A 54 3.30 24.29 17.49
N LYS A 55 2.09 24.61 17.05
CA LYS A 55 1.30 25.70 17.62
C LYS A 55 1.03 25.50 19.11
N LEU A 56 0.63 24.29 19.51
CA LEU A 56 0.41 23.97 20.93
C LEU A 56 1.66 24.25 21.78
N VAL A 57 2.84 23.87 21.29
CA VAL A 57 4.12 24.06 22.00
C VAL A 57 4.55 25.54 22.02
N VAL A 58 4.30 26.28 20.94
CA VAL A 58 4.74 27.70 20.81
C VAL A 58 3.79 28.65 21.52
N ASP A 59 2.48 28.47 21.35
CA ASP A 59 1.47 29.39 21.87
C ASP A 59 1.28 29.22 23.40
N GLY A 60 1.75 28.11 23.97
CA GLY A 60 1.86 27.92 25.43
C GLY A 60 0.55 28.06 26.19
N THR A 61 -0.59 27.89 25.50
CA THR A 61 -1.92 28.18 26.03
C THR A 61 -2.42 27.16 27.04
N GLU A 62 -1.87 25.94 27.04
CA GLU A 62 -2.27 24.83 27.90
C GLU A 62 -1.05 23.98 28.29
N GLU A 63 -1.13 23.27 29.43
CA GLU A 63 -0.10 22.28 29.78
C GLU A 63 -0.09 21.14 28.73
N PRO A 64 1.02 20.93 28.02
CA PRO A 64 1.07 19.95 26.94
C PRO A 64 0.96 18.53 27.48
N ASN A 65 0.00 17.76 26.97
CA ASN A 65 -0.09 16.33 27.24
C ASN A 65 1.02 15.57 26.50
N TRP A 66 2.15 15.37 27.16
CA TRP A 66 3.31 14.69 26.60
C TRP A 66 3.03 13.28 26.09
N GLY A 67 2.13 12.53 26.74
CA GLY A 67 1.76 11.20 26.28
C GLY A 67 1.10 11.22 24.89
N GLN A 68 0.16 12.15 24.70
CA GLN A 68 -0.51 12.33 23.41
C GLN A 68 0.43 12.85 22.33
N ILE A 69 1.34 13.78 22.68
CA ILE A 69 2.33 14.33 21.74
C ILE A 69 3.29 13.24 21.27
N VAL A 70 3.87 12.47 22.19
CA VAL A 70 4.80 11.39 21.87
C VAL A 70 4.10 10.33 21.02
N PHE A 71 2.87 9.96 21.37
CA PHE A 71 2.08 9.02 20.57
C PHE A 71 1.83 9.54 19.15
N ALA A 72 1.40 10.79 19.00
CA ALA A 72 1.11 11.38 17.69
C ALA A 72 2.36 11.43 16.80
N VAL A 73 3.51 11.78 17.37
CA VAL A 73 4.81 11.79 16.66
C VAL A 73 5.22 10.38 16.26
N ALA A 74 5.19 9.41 17.19
CA ALA A 74 5.55 8.03 16.91
C ALA A 74 4.62 7.40 15.85
N PHE A 75 3.31 7.66 15.95
CA PHE A 75 2.33 7.23 14.97
C PHE A 75 2.60 7.86 13.60
N GLY A 76 2.88 9.16 13.54
CA GLY A 76 3.24 9.87 12.30
C GLY A 76 4.48 9.29 11.62
N LEU A 77 5.54 9.06 12.40
CA LEU A 77 6.79 8.44 11.93
C LEU A 77 6.59 7.02 11.42
N TRP A 78 5.55 6.33 11.87
CA TRP A 78 5.25 4.96 11.43
C TRP A 78 4.27 4.93 10.23
N ILE A 79 3.17 5.67 10.30
CA ILE A 79 2.08 5.58 9.33
C ILE A 79 2.46 6.18 7.96
N VAL A 80 3.20 7.30 7.95
CA VAL A 80 3.58 7.96 6.70
C VAL A 80 4.53 7.07 5.88
N PRO A 81 5.66 6.58 6.43
CA PRO A 81 6.53 5.67 5.67
C PRO A 81 5.82 4.37 5.27
N THR A 82 4.95 3.84 6.14
CA THR A 82 4.19 2.62 5.83
C THR A 82 3.27 2.82 4.63
N ALA A 83 2.51 3.92 4.56
CA ALA A 83 1.64 4.22 3.44
C ALA A 83 2.42 4.30 2.11
N TRP A 84 3.54 5.04 2.12
CA TRP A 84 4.42 5.16 0.96
C TRP A 84 5.08 3.82 0.57
N ALA A 85 5.48 3.00 1.54
CA ALA A 85 6.04 1.68 1.27
C ALA A 85 5.04 0.77 0.53
N TYR A 86 3.76 0.81 0.90
CA TYR A 86 2.70 0.09 0.17
C TYR A 86 2.52 0.63 -1.26
N TYR A 87 2.50 1.96 -1.43
CA TYR A 87 2.45 2.56 -2.75
C TYR A 87 3.63 2.12 -3.64
N PHE A 88 4.87 2.17 -3.14
CA PHE A 88 6.04 1.78 -3.92
C PHE A 88 6.04 0.30 -4.28
N LYS A 89 5.59 -0.58 -3.37
CA LYS A 89 5.42 -2.01 -3.65
C LYS A 89 4.44 -2.22 -4.81
N GLU A 90 3.28 -1.59 -4.77
CA GLU A 90 2.28 -1.73 -5.84
C GLU A 90 2.74 -1.08 -7.14
N ARG A 91 3.44 0.06 -7.08
CA ARG A 91 3.98 0.73 -8.27
C ARG A 91 5.01 -0.14 -9.00
N LYS A 92 5.85 -0.87 -8.24
CA LYS A 92 6.79 -1.85 -8.79
C LYS A 92 6.05 -3.03 -9.41
N ALA A 93 5.07 -3.60 -8.72
CA ALA A 93 4.25 -4.69 -9.25
C ALA A 93 3.52 -4.29 -10.55
N ALA A 94 2.93 -3.09 -10.59
CA ALA A 94 2.28 -2.54 -11.78
C ALA A 94 3.27 -2.38 -12.96
N ARG A 95 4.50 -1.92 -12.70
CA ARG A 95 5.54 -1.79 -13.75
C ARG A 95 5.94 -3.14 -14.33
N LEU A 96 6.12 -4.16 -13.48
CA LEU A 96 6.44 -5.52 -13.93
C LEU A 96 5.31 -6.13 -14.77
N ARG A 97 4.03 -5.88 -14.41
CA ARG A 97 2.86 -6.30 -15.21
C ARG A 97 2.83 -5.62 -16.60
N THR A 98 3.21 -4.34 -16.68
CA THR A 98 3.32 -3.64 -17.97
C THR A 98 4.47 -4.18 -18.82
N GLN A 99 5.62 -4.49 -18.21
CA GLN A 99 6.80 -5.00 -18.91
C GLN A 99 6.64 -6.45 -19.39
N SER A 100 5.90 -7.28 -18.67
CA SER A 100 5.65 -8.67 -19.06
C SER A 100 4.57 -8.81 -20.15
N GLY A 101 3.98 -7.71 -20.62
CA GLY A 101 2.89 -7.72 -21.61
C GLY A 101 1.60 -8.40 -21.12
N LYS A 102 1.62 -8.95 -19.91
CA LYS A 102 0.46 -9.54 -19.24
C LYS A 102 -0.29 -8.40 -18.54
N THR A 103 -1.06 -7.63 -19.32
CA THR A 103 -2.28 -7.07 -18.76
C THR A 103 -3.08 -8.27 -18.29
N ILE A 104 -3.15 -8.45 -16.97
CA ILE A 104 -4.05 -9.41 -16.35
C ILE A 104 -5.44 -8.98 -16.87
N GLU A 105 -5.94 -9.67 -17.89
CA GLU A 105 -7.36 -9.64 -18.18
C GLU A 105 -8.00 -10.11 -16.88
N LEU A 106 -8.62 -9.18 -16.15
CA LEU A 106 -9.52 -9.60 -15.09
C LEU A 106 -10.47 -10.61 -15.73
N PRO A 107 -10.74 -11.77 -15.11
CA PRO A 107 -11.77 -12.65 -15.59
C PRO A 107 -13.07 -11.85 -15.58
N THR A 108 -13.40 -11.28 -16.72
CA THR A 108 -14.67 -10.61 -16.94
C THR A 108 -15.67 -11.74 -16.90
N ARG A 109 -16.84 -11.51 -16.28
CA ARG A 109 -17.95 -12.47 -16.09
C ARG A 109 -18.39 -13.25 -17.35
N ARG A 110 -17.81 -12.95 -18.51
CA ARG A 110 -17.98 -13.65 -19.78
C ARG A 110 -17.24 -15.00 -19.86
N ASN A 111 -16.20 -15.22 -19.04
CA ASN A 111 -15.38 -16.44 -19.06
C ASN A 111 -15.68 -17.42 -17.91
N SER A 112 -16.69 -17.17 -17.07
CA SER A 112 -17.21 -18.26 -16.24
C SER A 112 -17.89 -19.25 -17.17
N ALA A 113 -17.33 -20.45 -17.29
CA ALA A 113 -18.03 -21.58 -17.87
C ALA A 113 -19.46 -21.58 -17.31
N ARG A 114 -20.40 -21.56 -18.24
CA ARG A 114 -21.83 -21.57 -17.94
C ARG A 114 -22.13 -23.00 -17.49
N ASP A 115 -22.06 -23.23 -16.19
CA ASP A 115 -22.66 -24.40 -15.55
C ASP A 115 -24.17 -24.15 -15.38
#